data_AF-A0AA37MMF4-F1
#
_entry.id   AF-A0AA37MMF4-F1
#
_cell.length_a   1.000
_cell.length_b   1.000
_cell.length_c   1.000
_cell.angle_alpha   90.00
_cell.angle_beta   90.00
_cell.angle_gamma   90.00
#
_symmetry.space_group_name_H-M   'P 1'
#
loop_
_entity.id
_entity.type
_entity.pdbx_description
1 polymer ?
#
loop_
_entity_poly.entity_id
_entity_poly.type
_entity_poly.pdbx_seq_one_letter_code
_entity_poly.pdbx_strand_id
1 'polypeptide(L)'
;MRSVEIPESIALEPKELAAHRNMRKTLSGALPFKPMNKTKWPKPFNRMARPRVHATELTRVSDDHSVLFMWRDGDELEDRSFYGHLVCVLPRGDLYPLLEFHYHPSHKGLHCKMPCQTASDYRNRLLPGAPELNLKTSRRFDPRMSEDRAALIVLFCETAGISISNEQYGQGDLLC
;
A
#
# COMPACT_ATOMS: atom_id res chain seq x y z
N MET A 1 18.20 28.66 -21.28
CA MET A 1 17.67 27.46 -20.58
C MET A 1 17.71 27.73 -19.09
N ARG A 2 16.56 27.84 -18.41
CA ARG A 2 16.54 27.95 -16.95
C ARG A 2 16.66 26.54 -16.40
N SER A 3 17.78 26.27 -15.73
CA SER A 3 17.97 25.09 -14.90
C SER A 3 16.86 25.09 -13.85
N VAL A 4 15.95 24.13 -13.93
CA VAL A 4 14.97 23.91 -12.87
C VAL A 4 15.73 23.20 -11.75
N GLU A 5 16.07 23.95 -10.71
CA GLU A 5 16.62 23.40 -9.46
C GLU A 5 15.63 22.35 -8.94
N ILE A 6 16.10 21.10 -8.86
CA ILE A 6 15.35 20.01 -8.25
C ILE A 6 15.57 20.16 -6.74
N PRO A 7 14.52 20.34 -5.92
CA PRO A 7 14.70 20.47 -4.48
C PRO A 7 15.48 19.27 -3.92
N GLU A 8 16.53 19.54 -3.14
CA GLU A 8 17.46 18.53 -2.61
C GLU A 8 16.82 17.54 -1.62
N SER A 9 15.60 17.80 -1.16
CA SER A 9 14.79 16.88 -0.34
C SER A 9 13.33 17.33 -0.42
N ILE A 10 12.40 16.39 -0.62
CA ILE A 10 10.95 16.66 -0.58
C ILE A 10 10.34 15.77 0.50
N ALA A 11 10.82 15.93 1.74
CA ALA A 11 10.02 15.47 2.87
C ALA A 11 8.69 16.22 2.82
N LEU A 12 7.59 15.49 2.70
CA LEU A 12 6.27 16.12 2.60
C LEU A 12 5.88 16.74 3.94
N GLU A 13 5.48 18.00 3.92
CA GLU A 13 4.97 18.71 5.07
C GLU A 13 3.59 18.16 5.48
N PRO A 14 3.17 18.28 6.75
CA PRO A 14 1.88 17.78 7.21
C PRO A 14 0.68 18.27 6.40
N LYS A 15 0.75 19.50 5.87
CA LYS A 15 -0.31 20.08 5.01
C LYS A 15 -0.39 19.37 3.65
N GLU A 16 0.75 18.99 3.08
CA GLU A 16 0.83 18.26 1.81
C GLU A 16 0.29 16.83 1.99
N LEU A 17 0.66 16.17 3.09
CA LEU A 17 0.12 14.86 3.44
C LEU A 17 -1.40 14.88 3.64
N ALA A 18 -1.92 15.93 4.29
CA ALA A 18 -3.36 16.12 4.43
C ALA A 18 -4.05 16.34 3.08
N ALA A 19 -3.43 17.09 2.16
CA ALA A 19 -3.96 17.26 0.81
C ALA A 19 -4.04 15.93 0.07
N HIS A 20 -3.00 15.10 0.11
CA HIS A 20 -3.03 13.76 -0.48
C HIS A 20 -4.13 12.90 0.10
N ARG A 21 -4.36 12.92 1.42
CA ARG A 21 -5.45 12.18 2.07
C ARG A 21 -6.84 12.61 1.58
N ASN A 22 -7.04 13.91 1.37
CA ASN A 22 -8.34 14.47 1.01
C ASN A 22 -8.63 14.43 -0.50
N MET A 23 -7.62 14.19 -1.33
CA MET A 23 -7.81 14.02 -2.78
C MET A 23 -8.64 12.77 -3.06
N ARG A 24 -9.66 12.92 -3.93
CA ARG A 24 -10.53 11.84 -4.36
C ARG A 24 -9.72 10.70 -4.98
N LYS A 25 -9.93 9.49 -4.47
CA LYS A 25 -9.33 8.24 -4.98
C LYS A 25 -10.41 7.20 -5.11
N THR A 26 -10.38 6.45 -6.20
CA THR A 26 -11.30 5.35 -6.45
C THR A 26 -10.51 4.11 -6.83
N LEU A 27 -10.74 3.02 -6.12
CA LEU A 27 -10.27 1.70 -6.48
C LEU A 27 -11.37 0.98 -7.27
N SER A 28 -11.03 0.54 -8.47
CA SER A 28 -11.93 -0.14 -9.39
C SER A 28 -11.26 -1.35 -10.04
N GLY A 29 -12.08 -2.32 -10.48
CA GLY A 29 -11.61 -3.52 -11.16
C GLY A 29 -11.07 -4.61 -10.24
N ALA A 30 -10.71 -5.74 -10.84
CA ALA A 30 -10.16 -6.90 -10.14
C ALA A 30 -8.71 -6.66 -9.71
N LEU A 31 -8.33 -7.25 -8.58
CA LEU A 31 -6.98 -7.19 -8.02
C LEU A 31 -6.34 -8.59 -7.96
N PRO A 32 -5.97 -9.17 -9.13
CA PRO A 32 -5.39 -10.51 -9.15
C PRO A 32 -4.01 -10.51 -8.51
N PHE A 33 -3.83 -11.37 -7.51
CA PHE A 33 -2.54 -11.59 -6.86
C PHE A 33 -1.69 -12.56 -7.69
N LYS A 34 -0.45 -12.16 -8.00
CA LYS A 34 0.51 -12.98 -8.74
C LYS A 34 1.78 -13.19 -7.92
N PRO A 35 2.47 -14.34 -8.05
CA PRO A 35 3.78 -14.54 -7.44
C PRO A 35 4.72 -13.38 -7.80
N MET A 36 5.36 -12.81 -6.79
CA MET A 36 6.21 -11.64 -6.97
C MET A 36 7.58 -12.06 -7.53
N ASN A 37 8.09 -11.29 -8.49
CA ASN A 37 9.45 -11.43 -9.01
C ASN A 37 10.17 -10.08 -8.97
N LYS A 38 11.51 -10.08 -8.97
CA LYS A 38 12.29 -8.85 -8.80
C LYS A 38 12.28 -7.91 -10.01
N THR A 39 11.91 -8.41 -11.19
CA THR A 39 12.05 -7.67 -12.46
C THR A 39 10.81 -6.87 -12.83
N LYS A 40 9.63 -7.29 -12.36
CA LYS A 40 8.35 -6.72 -12.79
C LYS A 40 7.86 -5.56 -11.92
N TRP A 41 8.20 -5.56 -10.63
CA TRP A 41 7.72 -4.52 -9.71
C TRP A 41 8.68 -3.32 -9.63
N PRO A 42 8.18 -2.09 -9.43
CA PRO A 42 9.04 -0.92 -9.31
C PRO A 42 9.77 -0.89 -7.96
N LYS A 43 10.82 -0.07 -7.84
CA LYS A 43 11.39 0.27 -6.53
C LYS A 43 10.37 1.10 -5.74
N PRO A 44 10.28 0.92 -4.41
CA PRO A 44 11.08 0.04 -3.55
C PRO A 44 10.61 -1.43 -3.52
N PHE A 45 9.45 -1.74 -4.08
CA PHE A 45 8.75 -3.02 -3.90
C PHE A 45 9.48 -4.22 -4.50
N ASN A 46 10.28 -4.05 -5.56
CA ASN A 46 11.06 -5.15 -6.14
C ASN A 46 11.96 -5.88 -5.13
N ARG A 47 12.42 -5.20 -4.08
CA ARG A 47 13.24 -5.79 -3.02
C ARG A 47 12.44 -6.69 -2.07
N MET A 48 11.12 -6.60 -2.09
CA MET A 48 10.21 -7.42 -1.27
C MET A 48 9.88 -8.76 -1.92
N ALA A 49 10.29 -8.97 -3.19
CA ALA A 49 10.15 -10.25 -3.87
C ALA A 49 11.01 -11.33 -3.19
N ARG A 50 10.34 -12.32 -2.59
CA ARG A 50 10.90 -13.46 -1.88
C ARG A 50 9.94 -14.66 -2.01
N PRO A 51 10.35 -15.89 -1.68
CA PRO A 51 9.47 -17.05 -1.77
C PRO A 51 8.14 -16.81 -1.04
N ARG A 52 7.06 -17.35 -1.62
CA ARG A 52 5.69 -17.29 -1.07
C ARG A 52 5.10 -15.88 -0.97
N VAL A 53 5.70 -14.86 -1.60
CA VAL A 53 5.10 -13.53 -1.70
C VAL A 53 4.35 -13.37 -3.00
N HIS A 54 3.11 -12.90 -2.88
CA HIS A 54 2.24 -12.55 -3.98
C HIS A 54 1.89 -11.08 -3.90
N ALA A 55 1.73 -10.43 -5.05
CA ALA A 55 1.38 -9.02 -5.13
C ALA A 55 0.44 -8.74 -6.31
N THR A 56 -0.33 -7.68 -6.19
CA THR A 56 -1.03 -7.06 -7.32
C THR A 56 -0.04 -6.29 -8.20
N GLU A 57 -0.49 -5.87 -9.37
CA GLU A 57 0.19 -4.78 -10.08
C GLU A 57 0.08 -3.48 -9.27
N LEU A 58 0.83 -2.45 -9.68
CA LEU A 58 0.65 -1.10 -9.17
C LEU A 58 -0.62 -0.49 -9.79
N THR A 59 -1.73 -0.51 -9.05
CA THR A 59 -3.05 -0.09 -9.53
C THR A 59 -3.26 1.40 -9.29
N ARG A 60 -3.54 2.15 -10.35
CA ARG A 60 -3.84 3.59 -10.26
C ARG A 60 -5.21 3.81 -9.61
N VAL A 61 -5.29 4.74 -8.64
CA VAL A 61 -6.55 5.10 -7.95
C VAL A 61 -6.92 6.58 -8.08
N SER A 62 -6.03 7.41 -8.63
CA SER A 62 -6.31 8.78 -9.07
C SER A 62 -5.20 9.21 -10.04
N ASP A 63 -5.04 10.50 -10.35
CA ASP A 63 -4.07 10.91 -11.37
C ASP A 63 -2.61 10.71 -10.99
N ASP A 64 -2.36 10.83 -9.71
CA ASP A 64 -1.07 10.93 -9.06
C ASP A 64 -0.93 9.92 -7.91
N HIS A 65 -1.91 9.03 -7.74
CA HIS A 65 -1.86 8.01 -6.70
C HIS A 65 -2.07 6.61 -7.24
N SER A 66 -1.29 5.68 -6.71
CA SER A 66 -1.42 4.26 -6.97
C SER A 66 -1.38 3.46 -5.67
N VAL A 67 -1.97 2.28 -5.71
CA VAL A 67 -1.94 1.31 -4.63
C VAL A 67 -1.28 0.02 -5.08
N LEU A 68 -0.68 -0.68 -4.12
CA LEU A 68 -0.15 -2.02 -4.32
C LEU A 68 -0.45 -2.85 -3.09
N PHE A 69 -0.98 -4.05 -3.31
CA PHE A 69 -1.26 -5.01 -2.25
C PHE A 69 -0.32 -6.19 -2.37
N MET A 70 0.10 -6.73 -1.22
CA MET A 70 0.93 -7.91 -1.14
C MET A 70 0.45 -8.80 -0.02
N TRP A 71 0.70 -10.09 -0.16
CA TRP A 71 0.63 -11.01 0.96
C TRP A 71 1.75 -12.02 0.87
N ARG A 72 2.11 -12.56 2.04
CA ARG A 72 3.09 -13.63 2.18
C ARG A 72 2.39 -14.84 2.76
N ASP A 73 2.57 -15.99 2.11
CA ASP A 73 2.14 -17.27 2.64
C ASP A 73 3.20 -17.87 3.60
N GLY A 74 2.74 -18.77 4.46
CA GLY A 74 3.53 -19.38 5.53
C GLY A 74 2.93 -20.71 5.94
N ASP A 75 3.75 -21.60 6.50
CA ASP A 75 3.27 -22.93 6.88
C ASP A 75 2.19 -22.79 7.97
N GLU A 76 2.47 -21.95 8.98
CA GLU A 76 1.51 -21.55 10.01
C GLU A 76 0.85 -20.20 9.71
N LEU A 77 -0.24 -19.88 10.43
CA LEU A 77 -0.92 -18.59 10.31
C LEU A 77 -0.01 -17.42 10.71
N GLU A 78 0.81 -17.63 11.73
CA GLU A 78 1.74 -16.67 12.33
C GLU A 78 2.86 -16.23 11.37
N ASP A 79 3.17 -17.06 10.38
CA ASP A 79 4.17 -16.80 9.33
C ASP A 79 3.61 -15.97 8.17
N ARG A 80 2.27 -15.83 8.11
CA ARG A 80 1.58 -15.11 7.05
C ARG A 80 1.57 -13.62 7.34
N SER A 81 1.44 -12.82 6.29
CA SER A 81 1.30 -11.37 6.44
C SER A 81 0.61 -10.76 5.25
N PHE A 82 0.00 -9.60 5.45
CA PHE A 82 -0.60 -8.80 4.40
C PHE A 82 -0.07 -7.37 4.46
N TYR A 83 0.10 -6.77 3.29
CA TYR A 83 0.65 -5.43 3.11
C TYR A 83 -0.21 -4.65 2.10
N GLY A 84 -0.50 -3.39 2.41
CA GLY A 84 -1.09 -2.43 1.50
C GLY A 84 -0.23 -1.17 1.45
N HIS A 85 0.01 -0.65 0.26
CA HIS A 85 0.81 0.55 0.05
C HIS A 85 0.02 1.57 -0.74
N LEU A 86 -0.09 2.79 -0.24
CA LEU A 86 -0.52 3.96 -1.02
C LEU A 86 0.73 4.77 -1.36
N VAL A 87 0.91 5.07 -2.64
CA VAL A 87 2.02 5.90 -3.11
C VAL A 87 1.51 7.08 -3.93
N CYS A 88 2.21 8.20 -3.82
CA CYS A 88 2.18 9.28 -4.79
C CYS A 88 3.17 8.96 -5.91
N VAL A 89 2.74 9.12 -7.17
CA VAL A 89 3.59 8.96 -8.35
C VAL A 89 4.10 10.34 -8.74
N LEU A 90 5.38 10.59 -8.53
CA LEU A 90 6.03 11.86 -8.80
C LEU A 90 6.39 12.00 -10.29
N PRO A 91 6.67 13.23 -10.76
CA PRO A 91 7.25 13.44 -12.09
C PRO A 91 8.50 12.58 -12.29
N ARG A 92 8.66 11.99 -13.49
CA ARG A 92 9.71 11.02 -13.84
C ARG A 92 9.52 9.60 -13.30
N GLY A 93 8.41 9.32 -12.61
CA GLY A 93 7.99 7.98 -12.22
C GLY A 93 8.53 7.50 -10.87
N ASP A 94 9.14 8.39 -10.09
CA ASP A 94 9.52 8.10 -8.71
C ASP A 94 8.27 7.86 -7.85
N LEU A 95 8.36 6.93 -6.90
CA LEU A 95 7.27 6.61 -5.99
C LEU A 95 7.55 7.17 -4.61
N TYR A 96 6.60 7.91 -4.05
CA TYR A 96 6.67 8.39 -2.66
C TYR A 96 5.59 7.70 -1.81
N PRO A 97 5.95 6.91 -0.79
CA PRO A 97 4.97 6.25 0.08
C PRO A 97 4.21 7.26 0.93
N LEU A 98 2.89 7.17 0.91
CA LEU A 98 1.98 7.97 1.74
C LEU A 98 1.41 7.17 2.91
N LEU A 99 1.23 5.85 2.71
CA LEU A 99 0.73 4.93 3.72
C LEU A 99 1.34 3.54 3.48
N GLU A 100 1.87 2.93 4.55
CA GLU A 100 2.17 1.50 4.60
C GLU A 100 1.25 0.85 5.62
N PHE A 101 0.46 -0.13 5.20
CA PHE A 101 -0.49 -0.84 6.03
C PHE A 101 -0.04 -2.28 6.15
N HIS A 102 0.14 -2.75 7.37
CA HIS A 102 0.70 -4.05 7.66
C HIS A 102 -0.24 -4.84 8.57
N TYR A 103 -0.43 -6.10 8.23
CA TYR A 103 -1.11 -7.06 9.09
C TYR A 103 -0.19 -8.26 9.34
N HIS A 104 0.11 -8.50 10.62
CA HIS A 104 0.91 -9.62 11.09
C HIS A 104 0.13 -10.40 12.16
N PRO A 105 -0.40 -11.60 11.85
CA PRO A 105 -1.14 -12.43 12.79
C PRO A 105 -0.35 -12.82 14.05
N SER A 106 0.98 -12.77 14.02
CA SER A 106 1.86 -13.31 15.05
C SER A 106 2.10 -12.41 16.26
N HIS A 107 2.19 -11.08 16.09
CA HIS A 107 2.73 -10.25 17.17
C HIS A 107 2.29 -8.78 17.19
N LYS A 108 1.95 -8.20 16.04
CA LYS A 108 1.58 -6.77 15.95
C LYS A 108 0.13 -6.53 15.55
N GLY A 109 -0.57 -7.55 15.04
CA GLY A 109 -1.89 -7.36 14.47
C GLY A 109 -1.83 -6.36 13.30
N LEU A 110 -2.80 -5.46 13.27
CA LEU A 110 -2.91 -4.45 12.24
C LEU A 110 -2.27 -3.12 12.66
N HIS A 111 -1.41 -2.58 11.81
CA HIS A 111 -0.79 -1.28 12.03
C HIS A 111 -0.53 -0.58 10.70
N CYS A 112 -0.29 0.72 10.76
CA CYS A 112 0.14 1.47 9.59
C CYS A 112 1.26 2.46 9.91
N LYS A 113 1.98 2.88 8.88
CA LYS A 113 2.99 3.94 8.92
C LYS A 113 2.63 5.01 7.93
N MET A 114 2.90 6.25 8.30
CA MET A 114 2.76 7.42 7.44
C MET A 114 4.02 8.27 7.55
N PRO A 115 4.45 8.95 6.47
CA PRO A 115 5.63 9.82 6.47
C PRO A 115 5.39 11.14 7.23
N CYS A 116 4.65 11.12 8.34
CA CYS A 116 4.42 12.28 9.18
C CYS A 116 5.49 12.38 10.28
N GLN A 117 5.74 13.59 10.78
CA GLN A 117 6.67 13.85 11.89
C GLN A 117 8.10 13.35 11.62
N THR A 118 8.55 13.46 10.37
CA THR A 118 9.88 13.02 9.92
C THR A 118 10.40 13.98 8.86
N ALA A 119 11.70 14.26 8.88
CA ALA A 119 12.39 15.05 7.86
C ALA A 119 12.99 14.17 6.75
N SER A 120 12.69 12.86 6.77
CA SER A 120 13.27 11.91 5.83
C SER A 120 12.61 12.00 4.46
N ASP A 121 13.44 11.95 3.43
CA ASP A 121 12.99 11.75 2.06
C ASP A 121 12.76 10.27 1.76
N TYR A 122 11.50 9.91 1.49
CA TYR A 122 11.09 8.54 1.20
C TYR A 122 10.93 8.22 -0.29
N ARG A 123 11.40 9.09 -1.20
CA ARG A 123 11.39 8.78 -2.64
C ARG A 123 12.07 7.44 -2.93
N ASN A 124 11.34 6.56 -3.62
CA ASN A 124 11.72 5.19 -3.97
C ASN A 124 12.17 4.34 -2.78
N ARG A 125 11.65 4.63 -1.59
CA ARG A 125 11.90 3.92 -0.34
C ARG A 125 10.57 3.54 0.32
N LEU A 126 10.64 2.58 1.24
CA LEU A 126 9.58 2.34 2.22
C LEU A 126 9.66 3.44 3.30
N LEU A 127 8.93 3.28 4.42
CA LEU A 127 8.87 4.19 5.56
C LEU A 127 9.70 3.69 6.77
N PRO A 128 11.03 3.52 6.67
CA PRO A 128 11.85 3.21 7.83
C PRO A 128 11.84 4.41 8.81
N GLY A 129 11.71 4.12 10.09
CA GLY A 129 11.72 5.12 11.16
C GLY A 129 10.51 6.06 11.21
N ALA A 130 9.56 5.93 10.29
CA ALA A 130 8.31 6.69 10.35
C ALA A 130 7.44 6.21 11.52
N PRO A 131 6.62 7.10 12.12
CA PRO A 131 5.70 6.72 13.18
C PRO A 131 4.78 5.56 12.78
N GLU A 132 4.59 4.62 13.71
CA GLU A 132 3.73 3.45 13.55
C GLU A 132 2.47 3.62 14.41
N LEU A 133 1.30 3.47 13.80
CA LEU A 133 0.00 3.55 14.46
C LEU A 133 -0.65 2.18 14.49
N ASN A 134 -1.05 1.72 15.67
CA ASN A 134 -1.81 0.49 15.82
C ASN A 134 -3.28 0.72 15.45
N LEU A 135 -3.81 -0.11 14.57
CA LEU A 135 -5.21 -0.11 14.17
C LEU A 135 -5.93 -1.23 14.93
N LYS A 136 -7.04 -0.88 15.59
CA LYS A 136 -7.85 -1.89 16.27
C LYS A 136 -8.55 -2.77 15.24
N THR A 137 -8.42 -4.08 15.39
CA THR A 137 -9.22 -5.05 14.62
C THR A 137 -10.14 -5.81 15.56
N SER A 138 -11.37 -6.07 15.10
CA SER A 138 -12.37 -6.84 15.84
C SER A 138 -12.20 -8.34 15.70
N ARG A 139 -11.42 -8.79 14.70
CA ARG A 139 -11.14 -10.20 14.44
C ARG A 139 -9.71 -10.44 13.93
N ARG A 140 -9.34 -11.72 13.91
CA ARG A 140 -8.13 -12.23 13.27
C ARG A 140 -8.44 -12.54 11.79
N PHE A 141 -7.52 -12.21 10.92
CA PHE A 141 -7.54 -12.52 9.49
C PHE A 141 -6.48 -13.58 9.15
N ASP A 142 -6.76 -14.38 8.12
CA ASP A 142 -5.84 -15.31 7.47
C ASP A 142 -5.56 -14.83 6.02
N PRO A 143 -4.37 -14.26 5.75
CA PRO A 143 -4.02 -13.79 4.41
C PRO A 143 -4.06 -14.86 3.30
N ARG A 144 -4.09 -16.16 3.64
CA ARG A 144 -4.26 -17.23 2.65
C ARG A 144 -5.70 -17.28 2.10
N MET A 145 -6.68 -16.86 2.90
CA MET A 145 -8.09 -16.83 2.51
C MET A 145 -8.38 -15.59 1.65
N SER A 146 -9.07 -15.76 0.52
CA SER A 146 -9.47 -14.67 -0.39
C SER A 146 -10.31 -13.64 0.32
N GLU A 147 -11.29 -14.08 1.09
CA GLU A 147 -12.29 -13.23 1.75
C GLU A 147 -11.61 -12.32 2.78
N ASP A 148 -10.59 -12.85 3.47
CA ASP A 148 -9.82 -12.10 4.45
C ASP A 148 -8.88 -11.10 3.80
N ARG A 149 -8.27 -11.43 2.64
CA ARG A 149 -7.56 -10.44 1.84
C ARG A 149 -8.50 -9.33 1.37
N ALA A 150 -9.72 -9.65 0.94
CA ALA A 150 -10.69 -8.65 0.50
C ALA A 150 -11.07 -7.72 1.65
N ALA A 151 -11.34 -8.28 2.84
CA ALA A 151 -11.64 -7.49 4.03
C ALA A 151 -10.46 -6.58 4.45
N LEU A 152 -9.21 -7.07 4.34
CA LEU A 152 -8.01 -6.27 4.61
C LEU A 152 -7.84 -5.13 3.59
N ILE A 153 -8.18 -5.35 2.32
CA ILE A 153 -8.20 -4.30 1.28
C ILE A 153 -9.24 -3.23 1.60
N VAL A 154 -10.43 -3.63 2.03
CA VAL A 154 -11.48 -2.68 2.45
C VAL A 154 -10.98 -1.82 3.61
N LEU A 155 -10.39 -2.43 4.65
CA LEU A 155 -9.82 -1.70 5.79
C LEU A 155 -8.71 -0.73 5.37
N PHE A 156 -7.85 -1.14 4.44
CA PHE A 156 -6.84 -0.27 3.87
C PHE A 156 -7.47 0.92 3.14
N CYS A 157 -8.45 0.69 2.28
CA CYS A 157 -9.14 1.72 1.52
C CYS A 157 -9.84 2.73 2.43
N GLU A 158 -10.54 2.27 3.46
CA GLU A 158 -11.15 3.13 4.49
C GLU A 158 -10.09 3.99 5.20
N THR A 159 -8.97 3.37 5.61
CA THR A 159 -7.86 4.08 6.27
C THR A 159 -7.23 5.14 5.34
N ALA A 160 -7.12 4.83 4.05
CA ALA A 160 -6.49 5.66 3.04
C ALA A 160 -7.42 6.72 2.42
N GLY A 161 -8.72 6.72 2.74
CA GLY A 161 -9.70 7.61 2.11
C GLY A 161 -9.96 7.27 0.63
N ILE A 162 -9.88 5.99 0.27
CA ILE A 162 -10.11 5.50 -1.09
C ILE A 162 -11.52 4.90 -1.17
N SER A 163 -12.35 5.43 -2.06
CA SER A 163 -13.64 4.82 -2.38
C SER A 163 -13.45 3.56 -3.21
N ILE A 164 -14.27 2.53 -2.99
CA ILE A 164 -14.32 1.33 -3.83
C ILE A 164 -15.54 1.47 -4.73
N SER A 165 -15.36 1.43 -6.06
CA SER A 165 -16.47 1.47 -7.02
C SER A 165 -16.90 0.06 -7.41
N ASN A 166 -18.14 -0.31 -7.10
CA ASN A 166 -18.74 -1.60 -7.46
C ASN A 166 -19.26 -1.64 -8.91
N GLU A 167 -18.59 -0.97 -9.85
CA GLU A 167 -18.97 -1.03 -11.27
C GLU A 167 -18.34 -2.27 -11.93
N GLN A 168 -18.89 -3.42 -11.53
CA GLN A 168 -19.00 -4.71 -12.22
C GLN A 168 -18.98 -5.83 -11.16
N TYR A 169 -19.90 -6.77 -11.35
CA TYR A 169 -20.15 -7.99 -10.57
C TYR A 169 -21.09 -7.82 -9.37
N GLY A 170 -22.34 -8.22 -9.56
CA GLY A 170 -23.16 -8.71 -8.46
C GLY A 170 -22.39 -9.81 -7.74
N GLN A 171 -22.36 -9.76 -6.40
CA GLN A 171 -21.85 -10.80 -5.50
C GLN A 171 -20.70 -11.67 -6.06
N GLY A 172 -19.45 -11.21 -5.94
CA GLY A 172 -18.30 -12.08 -6.17
C GLY A 172 -16.99 -11.32 -6.40
N ASP A 173 -16.18 -11.28 -5.36
CA ASP A 173 -14.72 -11.15 -5.38
C ASP A 173 -14.07 -9.98 -6.14
N LEU A 174 -13.62 -8.98 -5.35
CA LEU A 174 -12.50 -8.10 -5.71
C LEU A 174 -11.20 -8.88 -6.05
N LEU A 175 -11.15 -10.20 -5.83
CA LEU A 175 -9.95 -11.02 -5.71
C LEU A 175 -9.98 -12.35 -6.49
N CYS A 176 -10.64 -12.38 -7.65
CA CYS A 176 -10.48 -13.49 -8.61
C CYS A 176 -9.02 -13.66 -9.07
#